data_AF-A0A1G7L497-F1
#
_entry.id   AF-A0A1G7L497-F1
#
_cell.length_a   1.000
_cell.length_b   1.000
_cell.length_c   1.000
_cell.angle_alpha   90.00
_cell.angle_beta   90.00
_cell.angle_gamma   90.00
#
_symmetry.space_group_name_H-M   'P 1'
#
loop_
_entity.id
_entity.type
_entity.pdbx_description
1 polymer ?
#
loop_
_entity_poly.entity_id
_entity_poly.type
_entity_poly.pdbx_seq_one_letter_code
_entity_poly.pdbx_strand_id
1 'polypeptide(L)' 'MSSQPTQIGLDTIHPKWLERIAEQLKGLNYGSLTITIHDGHIVQLERTERTRFELEGAKERRQSR' A
#
# COMPACT_ATOMS: atom_id res chain seq x y z
N MET A 1 -1.21 20.46 -24.81
CA MET A 1 -2.41 20.68 -23.97
C MET A 1 -2.32 19.67 -22.85
N SER A 2 -1.88 20.12 -21.68
CA SER A 2 -1.46 19.26 -20.58
C SER A 2 -2.67 18.96 -19.71
N SER A 3 -3.18 17.74 -19.77
CA SER A 3 -4.24 17.28 -18.87
C SER A 3 -3.66 17.22 -17.45
N GLN A 4 -4.02 18.21 -16.64
CA GLN A 4 -3.71 18.20 -15.21
C GLN A 4 -4.51 17.05 -14.56
N PRO A 5 -3.88 16.20 -13.72
CA PRO A 5 -4.62 15.16 -13.02
C PRO A 5 -5.63 15.82 -12.08
N THR A 6 -6.91 15.53 -12.29
CA THR A 6 -8.00 15.96 -11.40
C THR A 6 -7.71 15.42 -10.00
N GLN A 7 -7.30 16.31 -9.09
CA GLN A 7 -7.10 15.98 -7.69
C GLN A 7 -8.48 15.72 -7.08
N ILE A 8 -8.80 14.44 -6.85
CA ILE A 8 -10.07 14.02 -6.24
C ILE A 8 -10.12 14.62 -4.83
N GLY A 9 -11.14 15.43 -4.55
CA GLY A 9 -11.40 15.94 -3.21
C GLY A 9 -11.59 14.77 -2.25
N LEU A 10 -10.81 14.74 -1.17
CA LEU A 10 -10.92 13.70 -0.13
C LEU A 10 -12.26 13.76 0.64
N ASP A 11 -13.08 14.80 0.40
CA ASP A 11 -14.37 15.04 1.06
C ASP A 11 -15.45 13.97 0.77
N THR A 12 -15.29 13.17 -0.29
CA THR A 12 -16.29 12.18 -0.72
C THR A 12 -16.02 10.77 -0.17
N ILE A 13 -14.87 10.54 0.48
CA ILE A 13 -14.53 9.23 1.04
C ILE A 13 -15.24 9.06 2.38
N HIS A 14 -16.29 8.22 2.39
CA HIS A 14 -17.06 7.95 3.61
C HIS A 14 -16.15 7.43 4.74
N PRO A 15 -16.27 7.93 5.98
CA PRO A 15 -15.32 7.65 7.08
C PRO A 15 -15.13 6.16 7.40
N LYS A 16 -16.15 5.33 7.14
CA LYS A 16 -16.08 3.86 7.22
C LYS A 16 -14.96 3.24 6.37
N TRP A 17 -14.64 3.84 5.24
CA TRP A 17 -13.55 3.37 4.37
C TRP A 17 -12.19 3.69 4.94
N LEU A 18 -12.04 4.82 5.62
CA LEU A 18 -10.79 5.21 6.26
C LEU A 18 -10.40 4.20 7.34
N GLU A 19 -11.37 3.77 8.14
CA GLU A 19 -11.17 2.73 9.16
C GLU A 19 -10.77 1.38 8.53
N ARG A 20 -11.49 0.95 7.48
CA ARG A 20 -11.14 -0.28 6.75
C ARG A 20 -9.74 -0.20 6.13
N ILE A 21 -9.37 0.94 5.54
CA ILE A 21 -8.04 1.18 4.95
C ILE A 21 -6.98 1.07 6.04
N ALA A 22 -7.19 1.70 7.20
CA ALA A 22 -6.29 1.63 8.33
C ALA A 22 -6.12 0.17 8.82
N GLU A 23 -7.20 -0.61 8.88
CA GLU A 23 -7.13 -2.04 9.18
C GLU A 23 -6.36 -2.84 8.12
N GLN A 24 -6.53 -2.53 6.83
CA GLN A 24 -5.79 -3.19 5.75
C GLN A 24 -4.31 -2.84 5.74
N LEU A 25 -3.95 -1.64 6.20
CA LEU A 25 -2.54 -1.23 6.35
C LEU A 25 -1.92 -1.80 7.65
N LYS A 26 -2.75 -2.24 8.60
CA LYS A 26 -2.28 -2.77 9.88
C LYS A 26 -1.49 -4.06 9.66
N GLY A 27 -0.23 -4.05 10.06
CA GLY A 27 0.70 -5.18 9.88
C GLY A 27 1.48 -5.14 8.56
N LEU A 28 1.22 -4.16 7.68
CA LEU A 28 1.99 -3.95 6.46
C LEU A 28 3.28 -3.19 6.79
N ASN A 29 4.38 -3.91 7.02
CA ASN A 29 5.69 -3.27 7.26
C ASN A 29 6.25 -2.60 5.98
N TYR A 30 6.03 -3.23 4.83
CA TYR A 30 6.45 -2.72 3.53
C TYR A 30 5.43 -3.13 2.47
N GLY A 31 4.88 -2.15 1.75
CA GLY A 31 3.88 -2.39 0.73
C GLY A 31 3.19 -1.14 0.24
N SER A 32 2.16 -1.32 -0.57
CA SER A 32 1.32 -0.25 -1.10
C SER A 32 -0.15 -0.68 -1.10
N LEU A 33 -1.04 0.27 -0.87
CA LEU A 33 -2.48 0.10 -1.04
C LEU A 33 -2.92 1.02 -2.18
N THR A 34 -3.45 0.42 -3.25
CA THR A 34 -3.98 1.14 -4.41
C THR A 34 -5.49 1.10 -4.36
N ILE A 35 -6.13 2.27 -4.47
CA ILE A 35 -7.59 2.42 -4.42
C ILE A 35 -8.03 3.05 -5.73
N THR A 36 -8.98 2.39 -6.42
CA THR A 36 -9.59 2.91 -7.64
C THR A 36 -10.98 3.44 -7.32
N ILE A 37 -11.22 4.70 -7.68
CA ILE A 37 -12.50 5.39 -7.48
C ILE A 37 -13.09 5.70 -8.85
N HIS A 38 -14.29 5.20 -9.12
CA HIS A 38 -15.09 5.56 -10.29
C HIS A 38 -16.41 6.17 -9.81
N ASP A 39 -16.83 7.29 -10.42
CA ASP A 39 -18.11 7.95 -10.12
C ASP A 39 -18.28 8.32 -8.63
N GLY A 40 -17.18 8.68 -7.96
CA GLY A 40 -17.17 8.98 -6.51
C GLY A 40 -17.27 7.75 -5.60
N HIS A 41 -17.33 6.55 -6.16
CA HIS A 41 -17.41 5.30 -5.41
C HIS A 41 -16.12 4.48 -5.54
N ILE A 42 -15.68 3.87 -4.46
CA ILE A 42 -14.54 2.95 -4.47
C ILE A 42 -14.98 1.67 -5.19
N VAL A 43 -14.36 1.39 -6.33
CA VAL A 43 -14.64 0.20 -7.15
C VAL A 43 -13.60 -0.89 -6.98
N GLN A 44 -12.36 -0.53 -6.61
CA GLN A 44 -11.28 -1.49 -6.41
C GLN A 44 -10.39 -1.08 -5.25
N LEU A 45 -9.91 -2.08 -4.51
CA LEU A 45 -8.92 -1.93 -3.46
C LEU A 45 -7.92 -3.08 -3.61
N GLU A 46 -6.66 -2.74 -3.91
CA GLU A 46 -5.57 -3.68 -4.11
C GLU A 46 -4.50 -3.46 -3.06
N ARG A 47 -4.26 -4.49 -2.24
CA ARG A 47 -3.20 -4.49 -1.23
C ARG A 47 -2.01 -5.27 -1.76
N THR A 48 -0.86 -4.61 -1.86
CA THR A 48 0.41 -5.24 -2.25
C THR A 48 1.36 -5.25 -1.05
N GLU A 49 1.74 -6.44 -0.61
CA GLU A 49 2.76 -6.61 0.42
C GLU A 49 4.08 -7.04 -0.18
N ARG A 50 5.17 -6.40 0.24
CA ARG A 50 6.52 -6.80 -0.16
C ARG A 50 7.30 -7.22 1.07
N THR A 51 7.30 -8.51 1.34
CA THR A 51 8.19 -9.10 2.32
C THR A 51 9.53 -9.39 1.68
N ARG A 52 10.58 -8.69 2.12
CA ARG A 52 11.95 -9.07 1.76
C ARG A 52 12.34 -10.25 2.64
N PHE A 53 12.37 -11.43 2.05
CA PHE A 53 13.04 -12.57 2.68
C PHE A 53 14.55 -12.28 2.61
N GLU A 54 15.12 -11.76 3.68
CA GLU A 54 16.57 -11.82 3.83
C GLU A 54 16.92 -13.31 3.88
N LEU A 55 17.64 -13.79 2.87
CA LEU A 55 18.21 -15.13 2.93
C LEU A 55 19.15 -15.14 4.14
N GLU A 56 18.81 -15.91 5.18
CA GLU A 56 19.66 -16.22 6.33
C GLU A 56 20.95 -16.89 5.85
N GLY A 57 21.90 -16.12 5.33
CA GLY A 57 23.12 -16.67 4.75
C GLY A 57 24.31 -15.72 4.70
N ALA A 58 24.17 -14.48 5.17
CA ALA A 58 25.24 -13.49 5.09
C ALA A 58 26.14 -13.43 6.34
N LYS A 59 25.91 -14.22 7.39
CA LYS A 59 26.68 -14.12 8.65
C LYS A 59 27.71 -15.22 8.91
N GLU A 60 27.73 -16.32 8.16
CA GLU A 60 28.60 -17.47 8.52
C GLU A 60 29.90 -17.61 7.73
N ARG A 61 30.14 -16.79 6.69
CA ARG A 61 31.36 -16.87 5.85
C ARG A 61 32.53 -15.96 6.28
N ARG A 62 32.59 -15.56 7.55
CA ARG A 62 33.69 -14.71 8.06
C ARG A 62 34.45 -15.27 9.27
N GLN A 63 34.04 -16.42 9.82
CA GLN A 63 34.73 -17.07 10.94
C GLN A 63 35.37 -18.39 10.53
N SER A 64 36.18 -18.38 9.47
CA SER A 64 37.15 -19.47 9.21
C SER A 64 38.28 -18.90 8.37
N ARG A 65 39.16 -18.14 9.00
CA ARG A 65 40.48 -17.80 8.48
C ARG A 65 41.50 -18.01 9.59
#